data_AF-A0A3D2EPV7-F1
#
_entry.id   AF-A0A3D2EPV7-F1
#
_cell.length_a   1.000
_cell.length_b   1.000
_cell.length_c   1.000
_cell.angle_alpha   90.00
_cell.angle_beta   90.00
_cell.angle_gamma   90.00
#
_symmetry.space_group_name_H-M   'P 1'
#
loop_
_entity.id
_entity.type
_entity.pdbx_description
1 polymer ?
#
loop_
_entity_poly.entity_id
_entity_poly.type
_entity_poly.pdbx_seq_one_letter_code
_entity_poly.pdbx_strand_id
1 'polypeptide(L)'
;IKMPRMDGMEVLSRLRAQSQVPVIFLTSKDDEVDEVLGLRMGADDYIKKPFSQRLLVERIRALLRREEMATATPEREGGNDVLTRGELRLDPVKHQCLWKSDDITLTVTEFLILKSLVQRPGHVKTRDQLMDAA
;
A
#
# COMPACT_ATOMS: atom_id res chain seq x y z
N ILE A 1 8.55 -4.66 -24.09
CA ILE A 1 7.85 -5.78 -23.40
C ILE A 1 6.54 -6.05 -24.11
N LYS A 2 6.46 -7.18 -24.83
CA LYS A 2 5.35 -7.39 -25.76
C LYS A 2 4.06 -7.70 -25.02
N MET A 3 3.11 -6.77 -25.07
CA MET A 3 1.73 -6.96 -24.65
C MET A 3 0.79 -6.62 -25.80
N PRO A 4 -0.42 -7.20 -25.87
CA PRO A 4 -1.38 -6.85 -26.89
C PRO A 4 -1.78 -5.37 -26.74
N ARG A 5 -1.95 -4.68 -27.87
CA ARG A 5 -2.34 -3.26 -28.01
C ARG A 5 -1.25 -2.23 -27.68
N MET A 6 -0.59 -2.32 -26.53
CA MET A 6 0.44 -1.36 -26.10
C MET A 6 1.64 -2.09 -25.49
N ASP A 7 2.85 -1.70 -25.87
CA ASP A 7 4.07 -2.27 -25.30
C ASP A 7 4.24 -1.88 -23.82
N GLY A 8 4.75 -2.78 -23.00
CA GLY A 8 4.93 -2.55 -21.56
C GLY A 8 5.86 -1.40 -21.21
N MET A 9 6.81 -1.07 -22.09
CA MET A 9 7.69 0.10 -21.89
C MET A 9 6.93 1.40 -22.06
N GLU A 10 6.04 1.46 -23.05
CA GLU A 10 5.14 2.60 -23.28
C GLU A 10 4.14 2.75 -22.13
N VAL A 11 3.60 1.63 -21.61
CA VAL A 11 2.76 1.64 -20.41
C VAL A 11 3.51 2.22 -19.22
N LEU A 12 4.74 1.77 -18.96
CA LEU A 12 5.56 2.27 -17.86
C LEU A 12 5.82 3.78 -18.00
N SER A 13 6.17 4.24 -19.20
CA SER A 13 6.41 5.67 -19.44
C SER A 13 5.18 6.52 -19.11
N ARG A 14 3.99 6.10 -19.59
CA ARG A 14 2.72 6.81 -19.28
C ARG A 14 2.35 6.73 -17.81
N LEU A 15 2.57 5.58 -17.19
CA LEU A 15 2.29 5.37 -15.77
C LEU A 15 3.16 6.28 -14.90
N ARG A 16 4.46 6.40 -15.20
CA ARG A 16 5.41 7.24 -14.44
C ARG A 16 5.11 8.73 -14.53
N ALA A 17 4.40 9.17 -15.57
CA ALA A 17 3.90 10.55 -15.66
C ALA A 17 2.74 10.84 -14.68
N GLN A 18 2.09 9.81 -14.14
CA GLN A 18 0.87 9.95 -13.32
C GLN A 18 0.98 9.30 -11.94
N SER A 19 1.87 8.32 -11.76
CA SER A 19 1.96 7.48 -10.57
C SER A 19 3.36 6.89 -10.36
N GLN A 20 3.74 6.76 -9.10
CA GLN A 20 4.98 6.11 -8.68
C GLN A 20 4.78 4.68 -8.18
N VAL A 21 3.60 4.07 -8.42
CA VAL A 21 3.33 2.70 -8.00
C VAL A 21 4.44 1.73 -8.45
N PRO A 22 4.89 0.79 -7.60
CA PRO A 22 5.95 -0.14 -7.98
C PRO A 22 5.57 -1.01 -9.19
N VAL A 23 6.51 -1.19 -10.11
CA VAL A 23 6.32 -1.98 -11.33
C VAL A 23 7.36 -3.10 -11.42
N ILE A 24 6.86 -4.32 -11.56
CA ILE A 24 7.68 -5.49 -11.90
C ILE A 24 7.37 -5.89 -13.33
N PHE A 25 8.40 -6.03 -14.15
CA PHE A 25 8.27 -6.62 -15.47
C PHE A 25 8.43 -8.14 -15.45
N LEU A 26 7.54 -8.83 -16.16
CA LEU A 26 7.58 -10.28 -16.34
C LEU A 26 7.72 -10.62 -17.82
N THR A 27 8.90 -11.04 -18.25
CA THR A 27 9.20 -11.29 -19.67
C THR A 27 9.60 -12.74 -19.92
N SER A 28 9.40 -13.23 -21.13
CA SER A 28 10.02 -14.47 -21.63
C SER A 28 11.23 -14.21 -22.51
N LYS A 29 11.57 -12.94 -22.76
CA LYS A 29 12.75 -12.56 -23.53
C LYS A 29 13.97 -12.42 -22.63
N ASP A 30 15.11 -12.90 -23.14
CA ASP A 30 16.39 -12.91 -22.43
C ASP A 30 17.31 -11.76 -22.88
N ASP A 31 16.73 -10.63 -23.31
CA ASP A 31 17.50 -9.49 -23.81
C ASP A 31 17.88 -8.57 -22.65
N GLU A 32 19.15 -8.61 -22.24
CA GLU A 32 19.70 -7.74 -21.19
C GLU A 32 19.50 -6.26 -21.51
N VAL A 33 19.45 -5.89 -22.80
CA VAL A 33 19.24 -4.50 -23.21
C VAL A 33 17.84 -4.04 -22.79
N ASP A 34 16.82 -4.88 -22.96
CA ASP A 34 15.44 -4.59 -22.55
C ASP A 34 15.32 -4.48 -21.02
N GLU A 35 16.07 -5.30 -20.27
CA GLU A 35 16.10 -5.29 -18.81
C GLU A 35 16.74 -4.00 -18.27
N VAL A 36 17.93 -3.65 -18.78
CA VAL A 36 18.63 -2.41 -18.40
C VAL A 36 17.80 -1.19 -18.76
N LEU A 37 17.18 -1.17 -19.94
CA LEU A 37 16.32 -0.06 -20.36
C LEU A 37 15.09 0.06 -19.46
N GLY A 38 14.44 -1.06 -19.11
CA GLY A 38 13.29 -1.09 -18.22
C GLY A 38 13.59 -0.50 -16.84
N LEU A 39 14.71 -0.92 -16.24
CA LEU A 39 15.15 -0.41 -14.94
C LEU A 39 15.49 1.08 -15.01
N ARG A 40 16.18 1.54 -16.05
CA ARG A 40 16.49 2.98 -16.26
C ARG A 40 15.24 3.83 -16.44
N MET A 41 14.19 3.28 -17.04
CA MET A 41 12.89 3.95 -17.20
C MET A 41 12.05 3.97 -15.91
N GLY A 42 12.53 3.37 -14.82
CA GLY A 42 11.90 3.40 -13.51
C GLY A 42 11.04 2.17 -13.21
N ALA A 43 11.30 1.02 -13.83
CA ALA A 43 10.83 -0.26 -13.30
C ALA A 43 11.60 -0.60 -12.02
N ASP A 44 10.91 -1.19 -11.06
CA ASP A 44 11.48 -1.53 -9.74
C ASP A 44 12.10 -2.92 -9.73
N ASP A 45 11.63 -3.81 -10.60
CA ASP A 45 12.19 -5.14 -10.76
C ASP A 45 11.89 -5.71 -12.16
N TYR A 46 12.69 -6.68 -12.57
CA TYR A 46 12.60 -7.34 -13.87
C TYR A 46 12.83 -8.84 -13.69
N ILE A 47 11.87 -9.66 -14.11
CA ILE A 47 11.87 -11.10 -13.85
C ILE A 47 11.62 -11.87 -15.15
N LYS A 48 12.55 -12.76 -15.47
CA LYS A 48 12.48 -13.65 -16.62
C LYS A 48 11.63 -14.88 -16.31
N LYS A 49 10.91 -15.38 -17.31
CA LYS A 49 10.12 -16.62 -17.29
C LYS A 49 10.98 -17.78 -17.82
N PRO A 50 10.89 -18.98 -17.22
CA PRO A 50 10.03 -19.34 -16.09
C PRO A 50 10.62 -18.88 -14.74
N PHE A 51 9.76 -18.51 -13.80
CA PHE A 51 10.16 -18.05 -12.47
C PHE A 51 9.50 -18.86 -11.35
N SER A 52 10.11 -18.85 -10.17
CA SER A 52 9.48 -19.37 -8.96
C SER A 52 8.42 -18.42 -8.44
N GLN A 53 7.17 -18.90 -8.29
CA GLN A 53 6.08 -18.12 -7.69
C GLN A 53 6.42 -17.67 -6.27
N ARG A 54 7.09 -18.53 -5.49
CA ARG A 54 7.52 -18.18 -4.12
C ARG A 54 8.48 -17.00 -4.12
N LEU A 55 9.44 -16.99 -5.05
CA LEU A 55 10.41 -15.89 -5.16
C LEU A 55 9.74 -14.60 -5.64
N LEU A 56 8.79 -14.70 -6.58
CA LEU A 56 8.00 -13.54 -7.02
C LEU A 56 7.24 -12.90 -5.85
N VAL A 57 6.62 -13.71 -4.99
CA VAL A 57 5.91 -13.20 -3.80
C VAL A 57 6.87 -12.45 -2.87
N GLU A 58 8.07 -12.97 -2.62
CA GLU A 58 9.05 -12.27 -1.78
C GLU A 58 9.55 -10.97 -2.40
N ARG A 59 9.72 -10.93 -3.74
CA ARG A 59 10.08 -9.70 -4.47
C ARG A 59 8.98 -8.64 -4.35
N ILE A 60 7.71 -9.03 -4.54
CA ILE A 60 6.56 -8.15 -4.33
C ILE A 60 6.55 -7.60 -2.91
N ARG A 61 6.70 -8.46 -1.89
CA ARG A 61 6.75 -8.01 -0.48
C ARG A 61 7.89 -7.04 -0.22
N ALA A 62 9.07 -7.28 -0.81
CA ALA A 62 10.22 -6.39 -0.66
C ALA A 62 9.97 -5.00 -1.24
N LEU A 63 9.35 -4.91 -2.42
CA LEU A 63 8.99 -3.63 -3.04
C LEU A 63 7.95 -2.85 -2.21
N LEU A 64 6.91 -3.52 -1.71
CA LEU A 64 5.88 -2.88 -0.89
C LEU A 64 6.44 -2.37 0.43
N ARG A 65 7.32 -3.13 1.11
CA ARG A 65 8.01 -2.63 2.31
C ARG A 65 8.83 -1.37 2.04
N ARG A 66 9.45 -1.27 0.86
CA ARG A 66 10.25 -0.10 0.47
C ARG A 66 9.38 1.14 0.24
N GLU A 67 8.20 0.97 -0.37
CA GLU A 67 7.19 2.04 -0.48
C GLU A 67 6.71 2.51 0.89
N GLU A 68 6.41 1.59 1.82
CA GLU A 68 6.03 1.94 3.20
C GLU A 68 7.12 2.75 3.89
N MET A 69 8.40 2.38 3.71
CA MET A 69 9.53 3.15 4.24
C MET A 69 9.75 4.49 3.54
N ALA A 70 9.46 4.61 2.24
CA ALA A 70 9.63 5.85 1.48
C ALA A 70 8.49 6.85 1.69
N THR A 71 7.29 6.36 1.95
CA THR A 71 6.12 7.17 2.36
C THR A 71 6.11 7.47 3.87
N ALA A 72 6.90 6.74 4.64
CA ALA A 72 7.33 7.19 5.95
C ALA A 72 8.29 8.37 5.77
N THR A 73 7.75 9.60 5.80
CA THR A 73 8.50 10.76 6.30
C THR A 73 9.31 10.34 7.52
N PRO A 74 10.54 10.86 7.75
CA PRO A 74 11.41 10.47 8.86
C PRO A 74 10.88 10.86 10.27
N GLU A 75 9.55 10.99 10.42
CA GLU A 75 8.84 11.14 11.69
C GLU A 75 7.86 9.98 11.98
N ARG A 76 7.85 8.88 11.21
CA ARG A 76 6.91 7.76 11.48
C ARG A 76 7.58 6.39 11.58
N GLU A 77 8.61 6.32 12.41
CA GLU A 77 8.89 5.08 13.14
C GLU A 77 7.89 4.99 14.32
N GLY A 78 6.73 4.38 14.07
CA GLY A 78 5.76 4.07 15.13
C GLY A 78 4.32 4.25 14.65
N GLY A 79 3.62 3.15 14.44
CA GLY A 79 2.17 3.16 14.23
C GLY A 79 1.43 3.61 15.48
N ASN A 80 1.39 4.94 15.74
CA ASN A 80 0.81 5.54 16.95
C ASN A 80 0.19 6.93 16.68
N ASP A 81 -0.08 7.28 15.42
CA ASP A 81 -0.57 8.62 15.09
C ASP A 81 -2.07 8.77 15.38
N VAL A 82 -2.44 9.85 16.07
CA VAL A 82 -3.82 10.16 16.43
C VAL A 82 -4.66 10.35 15.16
N LEU A 83 -5.63 9.46 14.95
CA LEU A 83 -6.54 9.47 13.81
C LEU A 83 -7.56 10.61 13.98
N THR A 84 -7.47 11.65 13.16
CA THR A 84 -8.41 12.79 13.19
C THR A 84 -9.36 12.78 11.99
N ARG A 85 -10.66 12.92 12.22
CA ARG A 85 -11.73 12.99 11.21
C ARG A 85 -12.80 13.99 11.64
N GLY A 86 -12.75 15.20 11.08
CA GLY A 86 -13.63 16.28 11.50
C GLY A 86 -13.47 16.53 13.00
N GLU A 87 -14.55 16.38 13.76
CA GLU A 87 -14.55 16.57 15.22
C GLU A 87 -14.14 15.31 16.01
N LEU A 88 -13.95 14.17 15.34
CA LEU A 88 -13.49 12.92 15.94
C LEU A 88 -11.96 12.88 15.99
N ARG A 89 -11.41 12.55 17.15
CA ARG A 89 -9.99 12.20 17.32
C ARG A 89 -9.88 10.87 18.04
N LEU A 90 -9.06 9.97 17.52
CA LEU A 90 -8.83 8.63 18.06
C LEU A 90 -7.34 8.44 18.29
N ASP A 91 -6.97 8.11 19.51
CA ASP A 91 -5.61 7.74 19.89
C ASP A 91 -5.56 6.21 20.08
N PRO A 92 -5.00 5.46 19.10
CA PRO A 92 -4.88 4.00 19.19
C PRO A 92 -4.00 3.53 20.35
N VAL A 93 -3.07 4.36 20.81
CA VAL A 93 -2.11 4.02 21.87
C VAL A 93 -2.79 4.08 23.23
N LYS A 94 -3.56 5.14 23.44
CA LYS A 94 -4.25 5.41 24.70
C LYS A 94 -5.63 4.76 24.76
N HIS A 95 -6.07 4.10 23.69
CA HIS A 95 -7.46 3.65 23.54
C HIS A 95 -8.45 4.78 23.82
N GLN A 96 -8.11 6.00 23.42
CA GLN A 96 -8.85 7.21 23.74
C GLN A 96 -9.61 7.71 22.51
N CYS A 97 -10.85 8.12 22.71
CA CYS A 97 -11.70 8.68 21.68
C CYS A 97 -12.21 10.04 22.14
N LEU A 98 -11.98 11.10 21.38
CA LEU A 98 -12.50 12.42 21.62
C LEU A 98 -13.49 12.79 20.51
N TRP A 99 -14.63 13.36 20.89
CA TRP A 99 -15.57 13.96 19.95
C TRP A 99 -15.80 15.41 20.36
N LYS A 100 -15.57 16.37 19.45
CA LYS A 100 -15.66 17.81 19.78
C LYS A 100 -14.80 18.22 20.99
N SER A 101 -13.67 17.53 21.17
CA SER A 101 -12.77 17.68 22.33
C SER A 101 -13.26 17.10 23.66
N ASP A 102 -14.44 16.45 23.70
CA ASP A 102 -14.92 15.72 24.88
C ASP A 102 -14.49 14.25 24.81
N ASP A 103 -14.02 13.71 25.93
CA ASP A 103 -13.61 12.30 26.02
C ASP A 103 -14.83 11.37 26.03
N ILE A 104 -14.82 10.40 25.12
CA ILE A 104 -15.84 9.37 25.00
C ILE A 104 -15.21 8.05 25.43
N THR A 105 -15.69 7.52 26.55
CA THR A 105 -15.37 6.17 26.99
C THR A 105 -16.04 5.16 26.07
N LEU A 106 -15.23 4.41 25.31
CA LEU A 106 -15.67 3.31 24.47
C LEU A 106 -15.24 1.98 25.09
N THR A 107 -16.03 0.94 24.87
CA THR A 107 -15.57 -0.44 25.07
C THR A 107 -14.49 -0.80 24.04
N VAL A 108 -13.70 -1.84 24.32
CA VAL A 108 -12.63 -2.29 23.41
C VAL A 108 -13.18 -2.59 22.02
N THR A 109 -14.31 -3.29 21.93
CA THR A 109 -14.94 -3.67 20.67
C THR A 109 -15.46 -2.46 19.90
N GLU A 110 -16.13 -1.51 20.57
CA GLU A 110 -16.58 -0.26 19.94
C GLU A 110 -15.41 0.57 19.41
N PHE A 111 -14.34 0.65 20.19
CA PHE A 111 -13.12 1.35 19.78
C PHE A 111 -12.52 0.73 18.51
N LEU A 112 -12.42 -0.60 18.45
CA LEU A 112 -11.85 -1.30 17.31
C LEU A 112 -12.73 -1.19 16.06
N ILE A 113 -14.05 -1.29 16.21
CA ILE A 113 -15.00 -1.04 15.12
C ILE A 113 -14.82 0.39 14.60
N LEU A 114 -14.79 1.38 15.49
CA LEU A 114 -14.65 2.79 15.10
C LEU A 114 -13.30 3.06 14.41
N LYS A 115 -12.20 2.51 14.95
CA LYS A 115 -10.87 2.56 14.33
C LYS A 115 -10.89 1.94 12.93
N SER A 116 -11.54 0.79 12.77
CA SER A 116 -11.69 0.06 11.50
C SER A 116 -12.44 0.87 10.43
N LEU A 117 -13.44 1.66 10.84
CA LEU A 117 -14.18 2.57 9.97
C LEU A 117 -13.38 3.84 9.61
N VAL A 118 -12.67 4.41 10.60
CA VAL A 118 -11.91 5.67 10.45
C VAL A 118 -10.67 5.52 9.57
N GLN A 119 -10.06 4.34 9.53
CA GLN A 119 -8.88 4.05 8.71
C GLN A 119 -9.14 4.19 7.20
N ARG A 120 -10.34 3.86 6.71
CA ARG A 120 -10.69 3.93 5.27
C ARG A 120 -12.09 4.53 5.06
N PRO A 121 -12.24 5.87 5.15
CA PRO A 121 -13.53 6.53 4.97
C PRO A 121 -14.09 6.28 3.56
N GLY A 122 -15.40 6.06 3.47
CA GLY A 122 -16.11 5.77 2.21
C GLY A 122 -16.08 4.31 1.76
N HIS A 123 -15.32 3.44 2.44
CA HIS A 123 -15.35 2.01 2.18
C HIS A 123 -16.45 1.33 3.01
N VAL A 124 -17.40 0.68 2.36
CA VAL A 124 -18.46 -0.09 3.03
C VAL A 124 -17.85 -1.39 3.56
N LYS A 125 -17.91 -1.61 4.88
CA LYS A 125 -17.52 -2.87 5.50
C LYS A 125 -18.74 -3.71 5.83
N THR A 126 -18.65 -5.02 5.58
CA THR A 126 -19.67 -5.98 6.03
C THR A 126 -19.58 -6.19 7.54
N ARG A 127 -20.64 -6.76 8.14
CA ARG A 127 -20.64 -7.12 9.56
C ARG A 127 -19.45 -8.01 9.91
N ASP A 128 -19.21 -9.06 9.13
CA ASP A 128 -18.13 -10.02 9.42
C ASP A 128 -16.76 -9.35 9.36
N GLN A 129 -16.54 -8.44 8.41
CA GLN A 129 -15.29 -7.66 8.32
C GLN A 129 -15.07 -6.69 9.49
N LEU A 130 -16.14 -6.23 10.13
CA LEU A 130 -16.06 -5.41 11.34
C LEU A 130 -15.80 -6.27 12.57
N MET A 131 -16.38 -7.47 12.62
CA MET A 131 -16.16 -8.44 13.69
C MET A 131 -14.73 -9.00 13.66
N ASP A 132 -14.17 -9.29 12.48
CA ASP A 132 -12.79 -9.78 12.34
C ASP A 132 -11.74 -8.71 12.66
N ALA A 133 -12.13 -7.44 12.61
CA ALA A 133 -11.26 -6.30 12.91
C ALA A 133 -11.36 -5.83 14.38
N ALA A 134 -12.31 -6.38 15.15
CA ALA A 134 -12.61 -6.06 16.54
C ALA A 134 -12.19 -7.18 17.50
#